data_AF-A0A9C9DDM7-F1
#
_entry.id   AF-A0A9C9DDM7-F1
#
_cell.length_a   1.000
_cell.length_b   1.000
_cell.length_c   1.000
_cell.angle_alpha   90.00
_cell.angle_beta   90.00
_cell.angle_gamma   90.00
#
_symmetry.space_group_name_H-M   'P 1'
#
loop_
_entity.id
_entity.type
_entity.pdbx_description
1 polymer ?
#
loop_
_entity_poly.entity_id
_entity_poly.type
_entity_poly.pdbx_seq_one_letter_code
_entity_poly.pdbx_strand_id
1 'polypeptide(L)'
;MSEEKKYRKVKIVKGPRGWGGPLIIEPKPGRDLIYSVTGGGIHPIAQKIADLTGGTAFDGFRSKADFDKIACAVIDCGGTARVGVYPMKKVPTVDIYPTRPAGPLFRFITEDLFVSGVGEDQIIPLEDDE
;
A
#
# COMPACT_ATOMS: atom_id res chain seq x y z
N MET A 1 -18.93 -3.86 -22.79
CA MET A 1 -18.78 -2.48 -22.29
C MET A 1 -17.73 -2.54 -21.21
N SER A 2 -16.47 -2.28 -21.57
CA SER A 2 -15.38 -2.24 -20.59
C SER A 2 -15.32 -0.80 -20.13
N GLU A 3 -15.83 -0.50 -18.95
CA GLU A 3 -15.54 0.79 -18.31
C GLU A 3 -14.02 0.88 -18.19
N GLU A 4 -13.40 1.78 -18.96
CA GLU A 4 -11.99 2.13 -18.80
C GLU A 4 -11.85 2.75 -17.41
N LYS A 5 -11.52 1.93 -16.41
CA LYS A 5 -11.09 2.42 -15.11
C LYS A 5 -9.90 3.35 -15.34
N LYS A 6 -10.13 4.66 -15.25
CA LYS A 6 -9.08 5.66 -15.34
C LYS A 6 -8.25 5.59 -14.07
N TYR A 7 -7.19 4.80 -14.09
CA TYR A 7 -6.26 4.71 -12.98
C TYR A 7 -5.46 6.00 -12.85
N ARG A 8 -5.24 6.42 -11.61
CA ARG A 8 -4.44 7.59 -11.26
C ARG A 8 -3.29 7.17 -10.36
N LYS A 9 -2.22 7.96 -10.38
CA LYS A 9 -1.07 7.76 -9.51
C LYS A 9 -1.33 8.46 -8.19
N VAL A 10 -0.92 7.82 -7.09
CA VAL A 10 -0.83 8.50 -5.79
C VAL A 10 0.59 8.37 -5.27
N LYS A 11 1.07 9.44 -4.65
CA LYS A 11 2.30 9.48 -3.90
C LYS A 11 1.97 9.32 -2.42
N ILE A 12 2.56 8.31 -1.80
CA ILE A 12 2.41 8.04 -0.38
C ILE A 12 3.74 8.33 0.30
N VAL A 13 3.75 9.27 1.22
CA VAL A 13 4.95 9.68 1.96
C VAL A 13 4.91 9.15 3.39
N LYS A 14 6.07 9.01 4.04
CA LYS A 14 6.10 8.63 5.47
C LYS A 14 5.48 9.73 6.32
N GLY A 15 4.70 9.35 7.32
CA GLY A 15 4.19 10.31 8.31
C GLY A 15 5.16 10.54 9.46
N PRO A 16 4.71 11.24 10.51
CA PRO A 16 5.53 11.55 11.68
C PRO A 16 6.11 10.29 12.31
N ARG A 17 7.43 10.25 12.49
CA ARG A 17 8.19 9.08 13.02
C ARG A 17 8.16 7.82 12.13
N GLY A 18 7.53 7.88 10.97
CA GLY A 18 7.58 6.84 9.95
C GLY A 18 8.93 6.74 9.23
N TRP A 19 9.08 5.70 8.42
CA TRP A 19 10.29 5.36 7.68
C TRP A 19 9.94 4.95 6.24
N GLY A 20 10.89 5.13 5.31
CA GLY A 20 10.75 4.74 3.91
C GLY A 20 9.92 5.72 3.07
N GLY A 21 9.56 5.28 1.88
CA GLY A 21 8.93 6.10 0.85
C GLY A 21 9.83 7.22 0.30
N PRO A 22 9.30 8.07 -0.60
CA PRO A 22 7.92 8.08 -1.07
C PRO A 22 7.60 6.89 -1.98
N LEU A 23 6.44 6.26 -1.80
CA LEU A 23 5.93 5.24 -2.72
C LEU A 23 5.01 5.88 -3.75
N ILE A 24 5.17 5.51 -5.02
CA ILE A 24 4.25 5.89 -6.08
C ILE A 24 3.41 4.66 -6.42
N ILE A 25 2.13 4.71 -6.10
CA ILE A 25 1.19 3.62 -6.39
C ILE A 25 0.44 3.97 -7.67
N GLU A 26 0.60 3.11 -8.67
CA GLU A 26 -0.06 3.19 -9.96
C GLU A 26 -0.79 1.87 -10.23
N PRO A 27 -2.09 1.79 -9.96
CA PRO A 27 -2.88 0.64 -10.37
C PRO A 27 -2.87 0.45 -11.88
N LYS A 28 -2.90 -0.81 -12.31
CA LYS A 28 -2.97 -1.19 -13.72
C LYS A 28 -4.06 -2.23 -13.94
N PRO A 29 -4.60 -2.38 -15.15
CA PRO A 29 -5.52 -3.47 -15.45
C PRO A 29 -4.91 -4.82 -15.05
N GLY A 30 -5.56 -5.54 -14.14
CA GLY A 30 -5.07 -6.81 -13.59
C GLY A 30 -4.18 -6.68 -12.35
N ARG A 31 -3.69 -5.48 -12.02
CA ARG A 31 -2.99 -5.12 -10.78
C ARG A 31 -3.58 -3.85 -10.18
N ASP A 32 -4.86 -3.92 -9.81
CA ASP A 32 -5.63 -2.81 -9.25
C ASP A 32 -6.11 -3.04 -7.82
N LEU A 33 -5.70 -4.15 -7.18
CA LEU A 33 -6.14 -4.46 -5.83
C LEU A 33 -5.34 -3.67 -4.79
N ILE A 34 -6.05 -2.90 -3.97
CA ILE A 34 -5.51 -2.22 -2.78
C ILE A 34 -5.79 -3.11 -1.59
N TYR A 35 -4.77 -3.83 -1.16
CA TYR A 35 -4.86 -4.82 -0.10
C TYR A 35 -4.99 -4.14 1.26
N SER A 36 -5.98 -4.55 2.05
CA SER A 36 -6.16 -4.14 3.44
C SER A 36 -5.93 -5.34 4.36
N VAL A 37 -4.91 -5.27 5.21
CA VAL A 37 -4.55 -6.33 6.15
C VAL A 37 -4.43 -5.75 7.56
N THR A 38 -5.56 -5.23 8.05
CA THR A 38 -5.65 -4.48 9.31
C THR A 38 -6.54 -5.13 10.36
N GLY A 39 -6.44 -6.46 10.53
CA GLY A 39 -7.26 -7.21 11.50
C GLY A 39 -8.71 -7.50 11.08
N GLY A 40 -9.12 -7.09 9.87
CA GLY A 40 -10.42 -7.39 9.26
C GLY A 40 -11.13 -6.15 8.73
N GLY A 41 -11.74 -6.26 7.55
CA GLY A 41 -12.37 -5.15 6.85
C GLY A 41 -11.39 -4.29 6.03
N ILE A 42 -11.95 -3.29 5.35
CA ILE A 42 -11.18 -2.31 4.57
C ILE A 42 -10.79 -1.15 5.48
N HIS A 43 -9.50 -0.94 5.68
CA HIS A 43 -9.00 0.22 6.43
C HIS A 43 -9.29 1.52 5.66
N PRO A 44 -9.62 2.64 6.34
CA PRO A 44 -9.85 3.93 5.69
C PRO A 44 -8.69 4.37 4.77
N ILE A 45 -7.45 4.08 5.16
CA ILE A 45 -6.26 4.34 4.32
C ILE A 45 -6.29 3.52 3.02
N ALA A 46 -6.64 2.24 3.08
CA ALA A 46 -6.77 1.41 1.89
C ALA A 46 -7.90 1.88 0.99
N GLN A 47 -9.05 2.23 1.58
CA GLN A 47 -10.19 2.79 0.84
C GLN A 47 -9.81 4.10 0.15
N LYS A 48 -9.17 5.02 0.87
CA LYS A 48 -8.73 6.32 0.33
C LYS A 48 -7.76 6.16 -0.84
N ILE A 49 -6.81 5.24 -0.73
CA ILE A 49 -5.89 4.93 -1.85
C ILE A 49 -6.69 4.39 -3.04
N ALA A 50 -7.62 3.46 -2.82
CA ALA A 50 -8.46 2.92 -3.88
C ALA A 50 -9.28 4.02 -4.57
N ASP A 51 -9.93 4.90 -3.80
CA ASP A 51 -10.76 6.00 -4.31
C ASP A 51 -9.93 6.99 -5.14
N LEU A 52 -8.73 7.34 -4.66
CA LEU A 52 -7.85 8.30 -5.35
C LEU A 52 -7.21 7.70 -6.61
N THR A 53 -6.89 6.41 -6.58
CA THR A 53 -6.18 5.73 -7.69
C THR A 53 -7.11 5.07 -8.71
N GLY A 54 -8.40 4.93 -8.40
CA GLY A 54 -9.34 4.09 -9.18
C GLY A 54 -9.13 2.59 -8.96
N GLY A 55 -8.34 2.19 -7.96
CA GLY A 55 -8.14 0.81 -7.56
C GLY A 55 -9.35 0.21 -6.85
N THR A 56 -9.29 -1.09 -6.55
CA THR A 56 -10.32 -1.82 -5.82
C THR A 56 -9.81 -2.17 -4.43
N ALA A 57 -10.42 -1.63 -3.38
CA ALA A 57 -10.08 -2.02 -2.01
C ALA A 57 -10.46 -3.48 -1.75
N PHE A 58 -9.51 -4.27 -1.23
CA PHE A 58 -9.65 -5.70 -1.03
C PHE A 58 -9.24 -6.10 0.38
N ASP A 59 -10.10 -6.85 1.07
CA ASP A 59 -9.82 -7.35 2.41
C ASP A 59 -8.90 -8.57 2.33
N GLY A 60 -7.60 -8.31 2.45
CA GLY A 60 -6.54 -9.32 2.43
C GLY A 60 -6.43 -10.12 3.72
N PHE A 61 -7.16 -9.73 4.77
CA PHE A 61 -7.23 -10.47 6.03
C PHE A 61 -8.25 -11.61 5.92
N ARG A 62 -9.41 -11.35 5.31
CA ARG A 62 -10.48 -12.35 5.12
C ARG A 62 -10.32 -13.18 3.86
N SER A 63 -9.75 -12.61 2.80
CA SER A 63 -9.60 -13.28 1.51
C SER A 63 -8.19 -13.15 0.97
N LYS A 64 -7.79 -14.08 0.08
CA LYS A 64 -6.45 -14.10 -0.52
C LYS A 64 -6.58 -14.01 -2.04
N ALA A 65 -5.69 -13.24 -2.62
CA ALA A 65 -5.50 -12.98 -4.03
C ALA A 65 -4.00 -13.04 -4.32
N ASP A 66 -3.67 -13.21 -5.59
CA ASP A 66 -2.28 -13.29 -6.04
C ASP A 66 -1.54 -11.97 -5.83
N PHE A 67 -0.29 -12.03 -5.38
CA PHE A 67 0.54 -10.84 -5.14
C PHE A 67 0.73 -9.98 -6.41
N ASP A 68 0.73 -10.61 -7.59
CA ASP A 68 0.82 -9.94 -8.88
C ASP A 68 -0.39 -9.04 -9.20
N LYS A 69 -1.54 -9.28 -8.55
CA LYS A 69 -2.75 -8.46 -8.69
C LYS A 69 -2.81 -7.29 -7.70
N ILE A 70 -1.88 -7.25 -6.74
CA ILE A 70 -1.86 -6.25 -5.66
C ILE A 70 -1.06 -5.02 -6.10
N ALA A 71 -1.73 -3.89 -6.22
CA ALA A 71 -1.08 -2.60 -6.48
C ALA A 71 -0.31 -2.12 -5.25
N CYS A 72 -0.94 -2.15 -4.07
CA CYS A 72 -0.27 -1.90 -2.79
C CYS A 72 -0.96 -2.64 -1.64
N ALA A 73 -0.21 -2.92 -0.56
CA ALA A 73 -0.71 -3.55 0.64
C ALA A 73 -0.64 -2.58 1.83
N VAL A 74 -1.78 -2.32 2.45
CA VAL A 74 -1.94 -1.54 3.68
C VAL A 74 -2.00 -2.49 4.86
N ILE A 75 -1.13 -2.28 5.84
CA ILE A 75 -0.99 -3.14 7.01
C ILE A 75 -1.05 -2.33 8.31
N ASP A 76 -1.37 -3.01 9.41
CA ASP A 76 -1.43 -2.46 10.77
C ASP A 76 -0.44 -3.13 11.74
N CYS A 77 0.73 -3.51 11.24
CA CYS A 77 1.64 -4.34 12.01
C CYS A 77 2.75 -3.51 12.66
N GLY A 78 2.57 -3.12 13.92
CA GLY A 78 3.62 -2.51 14.76
C GLY A 78 4.79 -3.44 15.12
N GLY A 79 5.01 -4.53 14.37
CA GLY A 79 6.01 -5.57 14.62
C GLY A 79 6.57 -6.13 13.31
N THR A 80 7.64 -6.94 13.38
CA THR A 80 8.52 -7.20 12.22
C THR A 80 8.05 -8.28 11.24
N ALA A 81 7.05 -9.10 11.58
CA ALA A 81 6.73 -10.30 10.83
C ALA A 81 5.93 -10.06 9.53
N ARG A 82 4.82 -9.30 9.57
CA ARG A 82 3.98 -9.03 8.39
C ARG A 82 4.56 -7.94 7.48
N VAL A 83 5.42 -7.10 8.04
CA VAL A 83 6.07 -5.96 7.38
C VAL A 83 7.01 -6.41 6.25
N GLY A 84 7.64 -7.59 6.36
CA GLY A 84 8.63 -8.07 5.39
C GLY A 84 8.10 -8.95 4.24
N VAL A 85 6.90 -9.53 4.36
CA VAL A 85 6.41 -10.52 3.38
C VAL A 85 6.04 -9.87 2.04
N TYR A 86 5.36 -8.72 2.08
CA TYR A 86 4.92 -8.02 0.87
C TYR A 86 6.09 -7.35 0.13
N PRO A 87 7.03 -6.64 0.79
CA PRO A 87 8.23 -6.13 0.10
C PRO A 87 9.09 -7.25 -0.50
N MET A 88 9.22 -8.40 0.17
CA MET A 88 9.91 -9.57 -0.40
C MET A 88 9.27 -10.06 -1.71
N LYS A 89 7.95 -9.89 -1.85
CA LYS A 89 7.19 -10.19 -3.07
C LYS A 89 7.12 -9.01 -4.05
N LYS A 90 7.89 -7.94 -3.83
CA LYS A 90 7.89 -6.71 -4.65
C LYS A 90 6.53 -6.00 -4.68
N VAL A 91 5.75 -6.15 -3.61
CA VAL A 91 4.49 -5.45 -3.43
C VAL A 91 4.73 -4.20 -2.57
N PRO A 92 4.43 -2.99 -3.08
CA PRO A 92 4.50 -1.76 -2.29
C PRO A 92 3.64 -1.87 -1.03
N THR A 93 4.23 -1.57 0.11
CA THR A 93 3.65 -1.82 1.42
C THR A 93 3.58 -0.53 2.23
N VAL A 94 2.40 -0.26 2.77
CA VAL A 94 2.05 0.93 3.53
C VAL A 94 1.66 0.50 4.93
N ASP A 95 2.46 0.87 5.92
CA ASP A 95 2.15 0.63 7.33
C ASP A 95 1.54 1.90 7.94
N ILE A 96 0.40 1.75 8.60
CA ILE A 96 -0.23 2.85 9.34
C ILE A 96 0.53 3.16 10.62
N TYR A 97 1.24 2.18 11.19
CA TYR A 97 2.09 2.41 12.35
C TYR A 97 3.46 2.96 11.93
N PRO A 98 4.06 3.86 12.71
CA PRO A 98 5.40 4.40 12.45
C PRO A 98 6.47 3.38 12.82
N THR A 99 6.52 2.28 12.08
CA THR A 99 7.45 1.17 12.30
C THR A 99 8.72 1.38 11.48
N ARG A 100 9.88 1.13 12.09
CA ARG A 100 11.14 1.01 11.35
C ARG A 100 11.39 -0.45 10.99
N PRO A 101 11.97 -0.73 9.83
CA PRO A 101 12.28 -2.10 9.50
C PRO A 101 13.20 -2.69 10.58
N ALA A 102 12.89 -3.92 10.98
CA ALA A 102 13.65 -4.71 11.95
C ALA A 102 13.38 -6.20 11.73
N GLY A 103 14.18 -7.07 12.33
CA GLY A 103 14.01 -8.53 12.23
C GLY A 103 14.64 -9.16 10.97
N PRO A 104 14.41 -10.47 10.75
CA PRO A 104 15.14 -11.25 9.75
C PRO A 104 14.83 -10.84 8.29
N LEU A 105 13.68 -10.21 8.05
CA LEU A 105 13.24 -9.78 6.72
C LEU A 105 13.61 -8.32 6.40
N PHE A 106 14.34 -7.62 7.28
CA PHE A 106 14.77 -6.22 7.08
C PHE A 106 15.34 -5.95 5.70
N ARG A 107 16.14 -6.89 5.17
CA ARG A 107 16.85 -6.75 3.89
C ARG A 107 15.92 -6.57 2.69
N PHE A 108 14.65 -6.96 2.81
CA PHE A 108 13.65 -6.80 1.76
C PHE A 108 12.81 -5.54 1.93
N ILE A 109 12.86 -4.90 3.10
CA ILE A 109 12.10 -3.69 3.41
C ILE A 109 12.94 -2.49 2.98
N THR A 110 12.84 -2.14 1.69
CA THR A 110 13.53 -0.99 1.10
C THR A 110 12.62 0.23 1.05
N GLU A 111 13.21 1.43 0.95
CA GLU A 111 12.46 2.69 0.87
C GLU A 111 11.55 2.74 -0.37
N ASP A 112 11.92 2.02 -1.45
CA ASP A 112 11.15 1.91 -2.70
C ASP A 112 9.93 0.98 -2.61
N LEU A 113 9.86 0.13 -1.57
CA LEU A 113 8.79 -0.87 -1.42
C LEU A 113 8.02 -0.72 -0.12
N PHE A 114 8.49 0.12 0.80
CA PHE A 114 7.90 0.24 2.13
C PHE A 114 7.86 1.69 2.59
N VAL A 115 6.72 2.08 3.16
CA VAL A 115 6.50 3.35 3.84
C VAL A 115 5.69 3.12 5.09
N SER A 116 6.03 3.81 6.18
CA SER A 116 5.35 3.64 7.46
C SER A 116 4.90 4.94 8.10
N GLY A 117 4.04 4.81 9.11
CA GLY A 117 3.41 5.93 9.80
C GLY A 117 2.46 6.70 8.89
N VAL A 118 1.85 6.05 7.91
CA VAL A 118 1.02 6.72 6.91
C VAL A 118 -0.36 7.01 7.46
N GLY A 119 -0.68 8.29 7.57
CA GLY A 119 -2.02 8.79 7.80
C GLY A 119 -2.69 9.29 6.52
N GLU A 120 -3.87 9.88 6.68
CA GLU A 120 -4.67 10.39 5.58
C GLU A 120 -4.01 11.57 4.83
N ASP A 121 -3.26 12.40 5.54
CA ASP A 121 -2.54 13.56 4.99
C ASP A 121 -1.29 13.17 4.19
N GLN A 122 -0.87 11.91 4.28
CA GLN A 122 0.33 11.41 3.62
C GLN A 122 0.05 10.81 2.24
N ILE A 123 -1.22 10.70 1.86
CA ILE A 123 -1.66 10.17 0.57
C ILE A 123 -1.98 11.37 -0.33
N ILE A 124 -1.10 11.62 -1.28
CA ILE A 124 -1.17 12.78 -2.17
C ILE A 124 -1.50 12.26 -3.57
N PRO A 125 -2.64 12.64 -4.17
CA PRO A 125 -2.88 12.34 -5.57
C PRO A 125 -1.83 13.02 -6.44
N LEU A 126 -1.23 12.27 -7.36
CA LEU A 126 -0.44 12.84 -8.42
C LEU A 126 -1.38 13.01 -9.60
N GLU A 127 -1.70 14.26 -9.90
CA GLU A 127 -2.31 14.59 -11.19
C GLU A 127 -1.20 14.46 -12.24
N ASP A 128 -1.41 13.59 -13.23
CA ASP A 128 -0.70 13.71 -14.50
C ASP A 128 -1.27 14.99 -15.14
N ASP A 129 -0.65 16.14 -14.80
CA ASP A 129 -0.84 17.40 -15.52
C ASP A 129 -0.43 17.13 -16.98
N GLU A 130 -1.40 17.19 -17.89
CA GLU A 130 -1.19 17.16 -19.35
C GLU A 130 -0.28 18.31 -19.81
#